data_AF-A0A1Q3V3F3-F1
#
_entry.id   AF-A0A1Q3V3F3-F1
#
_cell.length_a   1.000
_cell.length_b   1.000
_cell.length_c   1.000
_cell.angle_alpha   90.00
_cell.angle_beta   90.00
_cell.angle_gamma   90.00
#
_symmetry.space_group_name_H-M   'P 1'
#
loop_
_entity.id
_entity.type
_entity.pdbx_description
1 polymer ?
#
loop_
_entity_poly.entity_id
_entity_poly.type
_entity_poly.pdbx_seq_one_letter_code
_entity_poly.pdbx_strand_id
1 'polypeptide(L)'
;MADRPDTCVLQHKVFGMFADPLFRRAETDDAPVMVVQMGEREVAMPLRSLAREFNLDEHSDDGRMLSLIAEALDFVAALRPGDPLPSEVLTGAASWTPSAAHVDLANARLQLQLVEWLRSGQHSGGGALEITPEDLAGDHVSAPIRQIIHDALGLAAQALGLLDGDAVLRKIEDLASELAYIEALRDRLLGRVEAMTVKLDRLSLVRQADSGQAETLARVRQFTRAALSQFRHRFEEQDAQIGEVMAALRHIESHRNFIRANRDWLYRSQRAWDPILAAWDEAEPVPDEAMRNLLARTYHFLAPRYMPTTEWVSTLRPPKQKAVRGMVW
;
A
#
# COMPACT_ATOMS: atom_id res chain seq x y z
N MET A 1 -13.54 -22.63 11.20
CA MET A 1 -13.70 -21.17 10.99
C MET A 1 -15.17 -20.94 10.76
N ALA A 2 -15.82 -20.11 11.58
CA ALA A 2 -17.20 -19.71 11.30
C ALA A 2 -17.21 -18.97 9.96
N ASP A 3 -18.20 -19.28 9.13
CA ASP A 3 -18.40 -18.71 7.79
C ASP A 3 -18.47 -17.18 7.93
N ARG A 4 -17.46 -16.48 7.41
CA ARG A 4 -17.49 -15.01 7.42
C ARG A 4 -18.58 -14.59 6.42
N PRO A 5 -19.49 -13.68 6.77
CA PRO A 5 -20.48 -13.19 5.82
C PRO A 5 -19.76 -12.59 4.60
N ASP A 6 -20.20 -12.96 3.41
CA ASP A 6 -19.67 -12.49 2.12
C ASP A 6 -20.27 -11.13 1.71
N THR A 7 -21.34 -10.71 2.40
CA THR A 7 -22.12 -9.51 2.13
C THR A 7 -22.32 -8.70 3.41
N CYS A 8 -22.48 -7.38 3.25
CA CYS A 8 -22.74 -6.44 4.33
C CYS A 8 -24.16 -6.63 4.89
N VAL A 9 -24.32 -7.42 5.95
CA VAL A 9 -25.63 -7.72 6.56
C VAL A 9 -25.67 -7.18 7.99
N LEU A 10 -26.61 -6.25 8.24
CA LEU A 10 -26.87 -5.65 9.54
C LEU A 10 -28.31 -5.95 9.97
N GLN A 11 -28.49 -6.44 11.20
CA GLN A 11 -29.77 -6.90 11.74
C GLN A 11 -30.44 -5.85 12.62
N HIS A 12 -29.67 -5.00 13.32
CA HIS A 12 -30.22 -4.01 14.23
C HIS A 12 -31.11 -2.99 13.50
N LYS A 13 -32.29 -2.71 14.07
CA LYS A 13 -33.31 -1.84 13.44
C LYS A 13 -32.80 -0.45 13.10
N VAL A 14 -31.81 0.07 13.84
CA VAL A 14 -31.20 1.38 13.57
C VAL A 14 -30.73 1.53 12.12
N PHE A 15 -30.18 0.46 11.53
CA PHE A 15 -29.67 0.50 10.16
C PHE A 15 -30.79 0.49 9.12
N GLY A 16 -31.98 0.01 9.48
CA GLY A 16 -33.19 0.10 8.66
C GLY A 16 -34.05 1.34 8.92
N MET A 17 -33.74 2.16 9.93
CA MET A 17 -34.49 3.38 10.26
C MET A 17 -34.17 4.55 9.33
N PHE A 18 -32.98 4.54 8.71
CA PHE A 18 -32.54 5.57 7.80
C PHE A 18 -32.73 5.13 6.35
N ALA A 19 -33.13 6.08 5.49
CA ALA A 19 -33.18 5.83 4.05
C ALA A 19 -31.75 5.79 3.51
N ASP A 20 -31.37 4.65 2.91
CA ASP A 20 -30.09 4.42 2.21
C ASP A 20 -28.84 4.77 3.05
N PRO A 21 -28.58 4.06 4.17
CA PRO A 21 -27.35 4.26 4.93
C PRO A 21 -26.12 3.90 4.09
N LEU A 22 -25.17 4.83 4.05
CA LEU A 22 -23.91 4.67 3.32
C LEU A 22 -22.74 4.66 4.31
N PHE A 23 -21.92 3.63 4.29
CA PHE A 23 -20.68 3.60 5.06
C PHE A 23 -19.54 4.13 4.21
N ARG A 24 -18.74 5.06 4.73
CA ARG A 24 -17.54 5.60 4.07
C ARG A 24 -16.51 6.07 5.10
N ARG A 25 -15.30 6.39 4.66
CA ARG A 25 -14.34 7.12 5.49
C ARG A 25 -14.62 8.61 5.44
N ALA A 26 -14.51 9.28 6.58
CA ALA A 26 -14.68 10.72 6.68
C ALA A 26 -13.51 11.46 6.02
N GLU A 27 -13.78 12.55 5.31
CA GLU A 27 -12.74 13.33 4.62
C GLU A 27 -11.76 14.03 5.58
N THR A 28 -12.21 14.28 6.81
CA THR A 28 -11.47 15.06 7.82
C THR A 28 -10.36 14.27 8.49
N ASP A 29 -10.67 13.09 8.97
CA ASP A 29 -9.82 12.28 9.86
C ASP A 29 -9.78 10.81 9.43
N ASP A 30 -10.34 10.49 8.26
CA ASP A 30 -10.38 9.15 7.68
C ASP A 30 -11.12 8.12 8.55
N ALA A 31 -11.87 8.56 9.56
CA ALA A 31 -12.61 7.66 10.44
C ALA A 31 -13.77 6.98 9.69
N PRO A 32 -14.04 5.68 9.93
CA PRO A 32 -15.18 5.02 9.33
C PRO A 32 -16.47 5.56 9.94
N VAL A 33 -17.35 6.05 9.07
CA VAL A 33 -18.62 6.70 9.42
C VAL A 33 -19.78 6.05 8.67
N MET A 34 -20.94 6.04 9.32
CA MET A 34 -22.23 5.85 8.65
C MET A 34 -22.77 7.23 8.29
N VAL A 35 -23.16 7.38 7.04
CA VAL A 35 -23.70 8.59 6.45
C VAL A 35 -25.16 8.35 6.12
N VAL A 36 -26.01 9.27 6.57
CA VAL A 36 -27.46 9.22 6.33
C VAL A 36 -27.96 10.60 5.94
N GLN A 37 -28.96 10.64 5.06
CA GLN A 37 -29.64 11.88 4.72
C GLN A 37 -30.71 12.21 5.76
N MET A 38 -30.64 13.40 6.34
CA MET A 38 -31.64 13.95 7.26
C MET A 38 -32.20 15.27 6.71
N GLY A 39 -33.31 15.18 5.99
CA GLY A 39 -33.88 16.31 5.25
C GLY A 39 -32.98 16.69 4.07
N GLU A 40 -32.48 17.93 4.05
CA GLU A 40 -31.54 18.42 3.02
C GLU A 40 -30.07 18.32 3.46
N ARG A 41 -29.79 17.77 4.65
CA ARG A 41 -28.43 17.70 5.20
C ARG A 41 -27.98 16.26 5.35
N GLU A 42 -26.72 16.05 5.02
CA GLU A 42 -26.02 14.80 5.27
C GLU A 42 -25.47 14.81 6.71
N VAL A 43 -25.69 13.71 7.44
CA VAL A 43 -25.16 13.52 8.79
C VAL A 43 -24.21 12.32 8.76
N ALA A 44 -22.96 12.56 9.17
CA ALA A 44 -21.93 11.53 9.32
C ALA A 44 -21.76 11.16 10.80
N MET A 45 -21.93 9.87 11.10
CA MET A 45 -21.84 9.32 12.45
C MET A 45 -20.70 8.29 12.52
N PRO A 46 -19.67 8.48 13.37
CA PRO A 46 -18.60 7.49 13.51
C PRO A 46 -19.13 6.13 13.96
N LEU A 47 -18.66 5.04 13.34
CA LEU A 47 -19.17 3.69 13.65
C LEU A 47 -18.99 3.32 15.13
N ARG A 48 -17.90 3.76 15.76
CA ARG A 48 -17.65 3.55 17.20
C ARG A 48 -18.68 4.26 18.08
N SER A 49 -19.07 5.47 17.70
CA SER A 49 -20.10 6.24 18.41
C SER A 49 -21.45 5.56 18.27
N LEU A 50 -21.78 5.12 17.05
CA LEU A 50 -23.00 4.37 16.76
C LEU A 50 -23.08 3.06 17.54
N ALA A 51 -22.01 2.26 17.55
CA ALA A 51 -21.96 1.01 18.33
C ALA A 51 -22.21 1.26 19.82
N ARG A 52 -21.58 2.29 20.39
CA ARG A 52 -21.77 2.66 21.80
C ARG A 52 -23.18 3.16 22.09
N GLU A 53 -23.73 4.01 21.24
CA GLU A 53 -25.04 4.65 21.45
C GLU A 53 -26.20 3.65 21.36
N PHE A 54 -26.10 2.68 20.46
CA PHE A 54 -27.11 1.63 20.30
C PHE A 54 -26.77 0.33 21.05
N ASN A 55 -25.75 0.36 21.91
CA ASN A 55 -25.31 -0.78 22.73
C ASN A 55 -25.06 -2.06 21.91
N LEU A 56 -24.42 -1.90 20.75
CA LEU A 56 -24.03 -3.01 19.88
C LEU A 56 -22.76 -3.65 20.45
N ASP A 57 -22.92 -4.85 21.02
CA ASP A 57 -21.82 -5.65 21.56
C ASP A 57 -20.81 -6.00 20.46
N GLU A 58 -19.51 -5.84 20.70
CA GLU A 58 -18.44 -6.11 19.72
C GLU A 58 -18.42 -7.58 19.22
N HIS A 59 -18.94 -8.50 20.03
CA HIS A 59 -19.05 -9.93 19.71
C HIS A 59 -20.41 -10.32 19.10
N SER A 60 -21.36 -9.39 19.04
CA SER A 60 -22.62 -9.60 18.30
C SER A 60 -22.38 -9.69 16.79
N ASP A 61 -23.36 -10.19 16.04
CA ASP A 61 -23.28 -10.23 14.57
C ASP A 61 -23.10 -8.82 13.98
N ASP A 62 -23.83 -7.83 14.49
CA ASP A 62 -23.71 -6.44 14.05
C ASP A 62 -22.40 -5.79 14.50
N GLY A 63 -21.92 -6.06 15.71
CA GLY A 63 -20.62 -5.55 16.17
C GLY A 63 -19.45 -6.09 15.35
N ARG A 64 -19.49 -7.38 15.00
CA ARG A 64 -18.55 -8.01 14.07
C ARG A 64 -18.68 -7.44 12.67
N MET A 65 -19.90 -7.22 12.17
CA MET A 65 -20.13 -6.63 10.85
C MET A 65 -19.63 -5.18 10.79
N LEU A 66 -19.86 -4.35 11.81
CA LEU A 66 -19.32 -2.99 11.86
C LEU A 66 -17.78 -2.97 11.82
N SER A 67 -17.14 -3.96 12.44
CA SER A 67 -15.69 -4.12 12.37
C SER A 67 -15.25 -4.52 10.96
N LEU A 68 -15.94 -5.47 10.33
CA LEU A 68 -15.71 -5.86 8.93
C LEU A 68 -15.95 -4.71 7.95
N ILE A 69 -16.97 -3.88 8.17
CA ILE A 69 -17.22 -2.67 7.36
C ILE A 69 -16.03 -1.70 7.52
N ALA A 70 -15.57 -1.45 8.74
CA ALA A 70 -14.43 -0.56 8.98
C ALA A 70 -13.15 -1.04 8.26
N GLU A 71 -12.89 -2.35 8.27
CA GLU A 71 -11.82 -3.00 7.51
C GLU A 71 -12.07 -2.91 6.01
N ALA A 72 -13.27 -3.18 5.53
CA ALA A 72 -13.59 -3.16 4.10
C ALA A 72 -13.46 -1.78 3.47
N LEU A 73 -13.77 -0.71 4.22
CA LEU A 73 -13.62 0.67 3.78
C LEU A 73 -12.16 1.08 3.52
N ASP A 74 -11.19 0.26 3.88
CA ASP A 74 -9.81 0.41 3.40
C ASP A 74 -9.65 0.09 1.91
N PHE A 75 -10.47 -0.83 1.39
CA PHE A 75 -10.35 -1.39 0.05
C PHE A 75 -11.43 -0.90 -0.91
N VAL A 76 -12.57 -0.42 -0.41
CA VAL A 76 -13.64 0.22 -1.20
C VAL A 76 -13.90 1.66 -0.78
N ALA A 77 -14.55 2.46 -1.63
CA ALA A 77 -14.82 3.87 -1.34
C ALA A 77 -16.00 4.05 -0.38
N ALA A 78 -17.01 3.19 -0.53
CA ALA A 78 -18.17 3.14 0.32
C ALA A 78 -18.79 1.73 0.30
N LEU A 79 -19.63 1.44 1.27
CA LEU A 79 -20.45 0.23 1.34
C LEU A 79 -21.88 0.58 1.73
N ARG A 80 -22.83 -0.16 1.19
CA ARG A 80 -24.23 -0.20 1.62
C ARG A 80 -24.57 -1.55 2.23
N PRO A 81 -25.60 -1.64 3.09
CA PRO A 81 -26.19 -2.92 3.44
C PRO A 81 -26.61 -3.68 2.17
N GLY A 82 -26.19 -4.95 2.07
CA GLY A 82 -26.39 -5.82 0.92
C GLY A 82 -25.21 -5.87 -0.07
N ASP A 83 -24.27 -4.93 0.00
CA ASP A 83 -23.09 -4.94 -0.88
C ASP A 83 -22.15 -6.11 -0.56
N PRO A 84 -21.47 -6.69 -1.55
CA PRO A 84 -20.43 -7.70 -1.31
C PRO A 84 -19.24 -7.08 -0.58
N LEU A 85 -18.68 -7.83 0.37
CA LEU A 85 -17.45 -7.42 1.04
C LEU A 85 -16.23 -7.68 0.13
N PRO A 86 -15.20 -6.82 0.19
CA PRO A 86 -14.00 -6.94 -0.64
C PRO A 86 -13.23 -8.24 -0.32
N SER A 87 -12.63 -8.83 -1.36
CA SER A 87 -11.88 -10.09 -1.24
C SER A 87 -10.67 -9.96 -0.32
N GLU A 88 -10.11 -8.77 -0.15
CA GLU A 88 -9.01 -8.50 0.77
C GLU A 88 -9.39 -8.83 2.22
N VAL A 89 -10.63 -8.54 2.62
CA VAL A 89 -11.14 -8.83 3.96
C VAL A 89 -11.58 -10.29 4.09
N LEU A 90 -12.12 -10.87 3.02
CA LEU A 90 -12.65 -12.23 3.03
C LEU A 90 -11.55 -13.31 2.93
N THR A 91 -10.65 -13.17 1.96
CA THR A 91 -9.66 -14.18 1.57
C THR A 91 -8.21 -13.67 1.58
N GLY A 92 -8.02 -12.35 1.73
CA GLY A 92 -6.71 -11.71 1.55
C GLY A 92 -6.25 -11.63 0.09
N ALA A 93 -7.13 -11.94 -0.87
CA ALA A 93 -6.85 -11.75 -2.29
C ALA A 93 -7.16 -10.31 -2.70
N ALA A 94 -6.32 -9.72 -3.54
CA ALA A 94 -6.57 -8.40 -4.10
C ALA A 94 -7.77 -8.42 -5.05
N SER A 95 -8.60 -7.37 -5.02
CA SER A 95 -9.77 -7.19 -5.88
C SER A 95 -9.44 -6.58 -7.24
N TRP A 96 -8.17 -6.31 -7.51
CA TRP A 96 -7.66 -5.71 -8.73
C TRP A 96 -6.55 -6.59 -9.32
N THR A 97 -6.08 -6.30 -10.53
CA THR A 97 -5.03 -7.09 -11.19
C THR A 97 -3.89 -6.20 -11.70
N PRO A 98 -2.62 -6.56 -11.46
CA PRO A 98 -1.48 -5.88 -12.07
C PRO A 98 -1.44 -6.17 -13.58
N SER A 99 -0.72 -5.33 -14.34
CA SER A 99 -0.48 -5.57 -15.76
C SER A 99 0.56 -6.67 -15.98
N ALA A 100 0.59 -7.27 -17.17
CA ALA A 100 1.58 -8.29 -17.53
C ALA A 100 3.03 -7.81 -17.31
N ALA A 101 3.33 -6.55 -17.66
CA ALA A 101 4.66 -5.96 -17.44
C ALA A 101 5.11 -5.99 -15.97
N HIS A 102 4.19 -5.81 -15.01
CA HIS A 102 4.53 -5.91 -13.59
C HIS A 102 4.78 -7.35 -13.14
N VAL A 103 4.08 -8.31 -13.76
CA VAL A 103 4.31 -9.75 -13.53
C VAL A 103 5.67 -10.17 -14.08
N ASP A 104 6.01 -9.71 -15.29
CA ASP A 104 7.29 -9.98 -15.93
C ASP A 104 8.44 -9.40 -15.11
N LEU A 105 8.29 -8.15 -14.63
CA LEU A 105 9.27 -7.52 -13.75
C LEU A 105 9.44 -8.28 -12.43
N ALA A 106 8.34 -8.68 -11.78
CA ALA A 106 8.41 -9.44 -10.53
C ALA A 106 9.13 -10.79 -10.71
N ASN A 107 8.83 -11.51 -11.81
CA ASN A 107 9.52 -12.75 -12.17
C ASN A 107 11.02 -12.52 -12.41
N ALA A 108 11.36 -11.51 -13.22
CA ALA A 108 12.73 -11.15 -13.52
C ALA A 108 13.53 -10.83 -12.25
N ARG A 109 12.94 -10.09 -11.30
CA ARG A 109 13.59 -9.77 -10.01
C ARG A 109 13.87 -11.02 -9.18
N LEU A 110 12.90 -11.94 -9.06
CA LEU A 110 13.10 -13.18 -8.31
C LEU A 110 14.14 -14.10 -8.96
N GLN A 111 14.14 -14.22 -10.28
CA GLN A 111 15.15 -14.97 -11.02
C GLN A 111 16.54 -14.35 -10.84
N LEU A 112 16.65 -13.02 -10.87
CA LEU A 112 17.91 -12.34 -10.62
C LEU A 112 18.45 -12.64 -9.22
N GLN A 113 17.60 -12.62 -8.19
CA GLN A 113 18.02 -13.00 -6.82
C GLN A 113 18.50 -14.45 -6.73
N LEU A 114 17.88 -15.36 -7.50
CA LEU A 114 18.33 -16.75 -7.54
C LEU A 114 19.71 -16.89 -8.18
N VAL A 115 19.95 -16.14 -9.25
CA VAL A 115 21.26 -16.08 -9.91
C VAL A 115 22.31 -15.45 -9.00
N GLU A 116 21.96 -14.38 -8.27
CA GLU A 116 22.87 -13.74 -7.31
C GLU A 116 23.21 -14.69 -6.15
N TRP A 117 22.22 -15.42 -5.64
CA TRP A 117 22.43 -16.48 -4.65
C TRP A 117 23.41 -17.53 -5.16
N LEU A 118 23.24 -18.02 -6.40
CA LEU A 118 24.17 -18.99 -7.02
C LEU A 118 25.61 -18.47 -7.05
N ARG A 119 25.80 -17.20 -7.42
CA ARG A 119 27.12 -16.57 -7.50
C ARG A 119 27.76 -16.38 -6.12
N SER A 120 26.97 -16.05 -5.11
CA SER A 120 27.43 -15.87 -3.74
C SER A 120 27.95 -17.16 -3.09
N GLY A 121 27.47 -18.32 -3.54
CA GLY A 121 27.68 -19.60 -2.87
C GLY A 121 29.08 -20.23 -2.98
N GLN A 122 30.10 -19.59 -3.56
CA GLN A 122 31.35 -20.25 -4.05
C GLN A 122 31.11 -21.29 -5.17
N HIS A 123 29.92 -21.32 -5.77
CA HIS A 123 29.56 -22.29 -6.82
C HIS A 123 29.84 -21.78 -8.24
N SER A 124 30.52 -20.64 -8.40
CA SER A 124 30.77 -20.02 -9.70
C SER A 124 32.24 -19.69 -9.93
N GLY A 125 32.87 -20.42 -10.86
CA GLY A 125 34.13 -20.07 -11.51
C GLY A 125 33.94 -19.31 -12.84
N GLY A 126 32.75 -18.75 -13.08
CA GLY A 126 32.36 -18.09 -14.32
C GLY A 126 32.35 -16.57 -14.21
N GLY A 127 32.83 -15.89 -15.25
CA GLY A 127 33.04 -14.44 -15.31
C GLY A 127 31.79 -13.59 -15.07
N ALA A 128 32.04 -12.34 -14.67
CA ALA A 128 31.04 -11.39 -14.24
C ALA A 128 30.20 -10.84 -15.40
N LEU A 129 29.19 -11.59 -15.86
CA LEU A 129 28.07 -10.98 -16.59
C LEU A 129 27.26 -10.16 -15.57
N GLU A 130 27.18 -8.85 -15.77
CA GLU A 130 26.16 -8.03 -15.12
C GLU A 130 24.83 -8.38 -15.78
N ILE A 131 23.89 -8.90 -14.99
CA ILE A 131 22.55 -9.28 -15.44
C ILE A 131 21.60 -8.32 -14.73
N THR A 132 20.79 -7.62 -15.51
CA THR A 132 19.76 -6.71 -14.99
C THR A 132 18.39 -7.38 -15.05
N PRO A 133 17.39 -6.91 -14.27
CA PRO A 133 16.02 -7.37 -14.41
C PRO A 133 15.47 -7.20 -15.83
N GLU A 134 15.90 -6.16 -16.56
CA GLU A 134 15.51 -5.90 -17.93
C GLU A 134 16.04 -6.96 -18.91
N ASP A 135 17.23 -7.52 -18.67
CA ASP A 135 17.79 -8.63 -19.47
C ASP A 135 17.01 -9.94 -19.31
N LEU A 136 16.23 -10.03 -18.23
CA LEU A 136 15.39 -11.17 -17.85
C LEU A 136 13.91 -10.94 -18.19
N ALA A 137 13.52 -9.69 -18.44
CA ALA A 137 12.15 -9.31 -18.76
C ALA A 137 11.89 -9.40 -20.28
N GLY A 138 10.79 -10.05 -20.66
CA GLY A 138 10.35 -10.18 -22.05
C GLY A 138 10.89 -11.41 -22.80
N ASP A 139 10.60 -11.49 -24.10
CA ASP A 139 10.72 -12.73 -24.89
C ASP A 139 12.15 -13.08 -25.35
N HIS A 140 13.13 -12.21 -25.12
CA HIS A 140 14.46 -12.30 -25.74
C HIS A 140 15.62 -12.48 -24.76
N VAL A 141 15.43 -13.30 -23.73
CA VAL A 141 16.53 -13.70 -22.83
C VAL A 141 17.60 -14.45 -23.62
N SER A 142 18.87 -14.05 -23.51
CA SER A 142 19.97 -14.67 -24.26
C SER A 142 20.23 -16.12 -23.83
N ALA A 143 20.74 -16.96 -24.74
CA ALA A 143 21.03 -18.38 -24.43
C ALA A 143 21.98 -18.57 -23.22
N PRO A 144 23.06 -17.77 -23.06
CA PRO A 144 23.90 -17.84 -21.86
C PRO A 144 23.14 -17.56 -20.56
N ILE A 145 22.27 -16.55 -20.55
CA ILE A 145 21.48 -16.19 -19.35
C ILE A 145 20.48 -17.31 -19.01
N ARG A 146 19.82 -17.90 -20.01
CA ARG A 146 18.91 -19.04 -19.78
C ARG A 146 19.61 -20.23 -19.12
N GLN A 147 20.84 -20.53 -19.53
CA GLN A 147 21.61 -21.61 -18.91
C GLN A 147 21.91 -21.30 -17.44
N ILE A 148 22.32 -20.07 -17.13
CA ILE A 148 22.59 -19.64 -15.74
C ILE A 148 21.33 -19.78 -14.87
N ILE A 149 20.17 -19.37 -15.37
CA ILE A 149 18.89 -19.51 -14.65
C ILE A 149 18.56 -20.98 -14.43
N HIS A 150 18.69 -21.81 -15.47
CA HIS A 150 18.44 -23.25 -15.38
C HIS A 150 19.33 -23.92 -14.33
N ASP A 151 20.63 -23.58 -14.30
CA ASP A 151 21.58 -24.11 -13.32
C ASP A 151 21.24 -23.63 -11.90
N ALA A 152 20.84 -22.36 -11.75
CA ALA A 152 20.40 -21.80 -10.48
C ALA A 152 19.13 -22.51 -9.95
N LEU A 153 18.15 -22.78 -10.82
CA LEU A 153 16.94 -23.54 -10.48
C LEU A 153 17.28 -24.97 -10.03
N GLY A 154 18.19 -25.66 -10.74
CA GLY A 154 18.62 -27.02 -10.39
C GLY A 154 19.30 -27.09 -9.02
N LEU A 155 20.19 -26.15 -8.72
CA LEU A 155 20.86 -26.09 -7.42
C LEU A 155 19.92 -25.65 -6.30
N ALA A 156 18.99 -24.74 -6.57
CA ALA A 156 17.96 -24.35 -5.62
C ALA A 156 17.02 -25.52 -5.29
N ALA A 157 16.67 -26.36 -6.28
CA ALA A 157 15.85 -27.54 -6.07
C ALA A 157 16.54 -28.51 -5.10
N GLN A 158 17.84 -28.77 -5.30
CA GLN A 158 18.64 -29.58 -4.37
C GLN A 158 18.68 -28.98 -2.97
N ALA A 159 18.94 -27.67 -2.85
CA ALA A 159 19.02 -26.98 -1.57
C ALA A 159 17.69 -26.92 -0.80
N LEU A 160 16.56 -26.95 -1.52
CA LEU A 160 15.20 -26.96 -0.95
C LEU A 160 14.62 -28.37 -0.77
N GLY A 161 15.33 -29.42 -1.22
CA GLY A 161 14.83 -30.80 -1.19
C GLY A 161 13.63 -31.02 -2.12
N LEU A 162 13.58 -30.32 -3.24
CA LEU A 162 12.53 -30.42 -4.26
C LEU A 162 12.95 -31.39 -5.38
N LEU A 163 11.96 -31.85 -6.15
CA LEU A 163 12.17 -32.86 -7.19
C LEU A 163 13.06 -32.36 -8.34
N ASP A 164 12.81 -31.15 -8.82
CA ASP A 164 13.44 -30.56 -10.00
C ASP A 164 13.38 -29.03 -9.96
N GLY A 165 14.03 -28.40 -10.94
CA GLY A 165 13.98 -26.95 -11.15
C GLY A 165 12.58 -26.42 -11.44
N ASP A 166 11.71 -27.23 -12.07
CA ASP A 166 10.32 -26.84 -12.39
C ASP A 166 9.46 -26.68 -11.13
N ALA A 167 9.72 -27.47 -10.08
CA ALA A 167 9.10 -27.27 -8.78
C ALA A 167 9.53 -25.97 -8.10
N VAL A 168 10.78 -25.53 -8.31
CA VAL A 168 11.26 -24.21 -7.86
C VAL A 168 10.61 -23.10 -8.68
N LEU A 169 10.56 -23.27 -10.00
CA LEU A 169 9.96 -22.29 -10.91
C LEU A 169 8.50 -22.00 -10.54
N ARG A 170 7.68 -23.02 -10.29
CA ARG A 170 6.29 -22.82 -9.83
C ARG A 170 6.19 -22.03 -8.51
N LYS A 171 7.11 -22.27 -7.57
CA LYS A 171 7.16 -21.48 -6.32
C LYS A 171 7.57 -20.03 -6.57
N ILE A 172 8.46 -19.79 -7.54
CA ILE A 172 8.83 -18.44 -7.99
C ILE A 172 7.63 -17.75 -8.64
N GLU A 173 6.91 -18.41 -9.55
CA GLU A 173 5.71 -17.87 -10.19
C GLU A 173 4.63 -17.51 -9.16
N ASP A 174 4.40 -18.37 -8.18
CA ASP A 174 3.49 -18.10 -7.06
C ASP A 174 3.88 -16.82 -6.30
N LEU A 175 5.17 -16.65 -5.97
CA LEU A 175 5.65 -15.44 -5.29
C LEU A 175 5.64 -14.21 -6.20
N ALA A 176 5.98 -14.38 -7.48
CA ALA A 176 5.98 -13.33 -8.48
C ALA A 176 4.58 -12.76 -8.67
N SER A 177 3.55 -13.61 -8.64
CA SER A 177 2.15 -13.17 -8.74
C SER A 177 1.75 -12.20 -7.61
N GLU A 178 2.26 -12.43 -6.40
CA GLU A 178 2.01 -11.55 -5.25
C GLU A 178 2.88 -10.29 -5.31
N LEU A 179 4.15 -10.42 -5.74
CA LEU A 179 5.07 -9.30 -5.93
C LEU A 179 4.65 -8.36 -7.06
N ALA A 180 3.97 -8.85 -8.09
CA ALA A 180 3.46 -8.04 -9.20
C ALA A 180 2.52 -6.93 -8.71
N TYR A 181 1.77 -7.16 -7.63
CA TYR A 181 0.97 -6.11 -6.98
C TYR A 181 1.85 -5.02 -6.36
N ILE A 182 2.95 -5.41 -5.72
CA ILE A 182 3.90 -4.45 -5.16
C ILE A 182 4.54 -3.63 -6.27
N GLU A 183 4.91 -4.23 -7.40
CA GLU A 183 5.48 -3.48 -8.53
C GLU A 183 4.46 -2.51 -9.13
N ALA A 184 3.21 -2.93 -9.28
CA ALA A 184 2.15 -2.02 -9.72
C ALA A 184 1.92 -0.86 -8.74
N LEU A 185 2.07 -1.11 -7.44
CA LEU A 185 1.98 -0.06 -6.41
C LEU A 185 3.21 0.84 -6.40
N ARG A 186 4.39 0.33 -6.76
CA ARG A 186 5.61 1.13 -6.91
C ARG A 186 5.41 2.21 -7.97
N ASP A 187 4.84 1.85 -9.11
CA ASP A 187 4.50 2.82 -10.16
C ASP A 187 3.36 3.76 -9.73
N ARG A 188 2.22 3.19 -9.32
CA ARG A 188 0.99 3.94 -9.01
C ARG A 188 1.05 4.83 -7.78
N LEU A 189 1.99 4.60 -6.87
CA LEU A 189 2.17 5.40 -5.66
C LEU A 189 3.54 6.06 -5.63
N LEU A 190 4.62 5.28 -5.52
CA LEU A 190 5.96 5.84 -5.29
C LEU A 190 6.39 6.72 -6.48
N GLY A 191 6.28 6.22 -7.71
CA GLY A 191 6.65 6.97 -8.91
C GLY A 191 5.89 8.29 -9.06
N ARG A 192 4.58 8.28 -8.79
CA ARG A 192 3.73 9.48 -8.84
C ARG A 192 4.05 10.49 -7.73
N VAL A 193 4.36 10.03 -6.51
CA VAL A 193 4.81 10.90 -5.41
C VAL A 193 6.18 11.52 -5.73
N GLU A 194 7.09 10.76 -6.36
CA GLU A 194 8.38 11.28 -6.83
C GLU A 194 8.20 12.34 -7.93
N ALA A 195 7.35 12.07 -8.91
CA ALA A 195 7.02 13.03 -9.98
C ALA A 195 6.43 14.33 -9.41
N MET A 196 5.48 14.23 -8.47
CA MET A 196 4.94 15.37 -7.74
C MET A 196 6.03 16.15 -6.99
N THR A 197 6.97 15.45 -6.33
CA THR A 197 8.09 16.08 -5.62
C THR A 197 8.98 16.89 -6.57
N VAL A 198 9.27 16.35 -7.76
CA VAL A 198 10.01 17.07 -8.80
C VAL A 198 9.27 18.33 -9.25
N LYS A 199 7.94 18.27 -9.44
CA LYS A 199 7.12 19.45 -9.79
C LYS A 199 7.16 20.52 -8.69
N LEU A 200 7.04 20.12 -7.42
CA LEU A 200 7.14 21.02 -6.27
C LEU A 200 8.52 21.69 -6.14
N ASP A 201 9.59 20.94 -6.42
CA ASP A 201 10.94 21.48 -6.39
C ASP A 201 11.15 22.51 -7.52
N ARG A 202 10.62 22.27 -8.72
CA ARG A 202 10.61 23.26 -9.82
C ARG A 202 9.86 24.53 -9.43
N LEU A 203 8.67 24.41 -8.82
CA LEU A 203 7.90 25.56 -8.34
C LEU A 203 8.65 26.40 -7.29
N SER A 204 9.52 25.77 -6.50
CA SER A 204 10.30 26.48 -5.48
C SER A 204 11.43 27.35 -6.04
N LEU A 205 11.86 27.09 -7.29
CA LEU A 205 12.87 27.89 -7.99
C LEU A 205 12.26 29.15 -8.62
N VAL A 206 10.94 29.16 -8.87
CA VAL A 206 10.23 30.31 -9.39
C VAL A 206 9.98 31.30 -8.26
N ARG A 207 10.30 32.59 -8.47
CA ARG A 207 10.06 33.63 -7.47
C ARG A 207 8.56 33.76 -7.23
N GLN A 208 8.12 33.37 -6.04
CA GLN A 208 6.75 33.57 -5.60
C GLN A 208 6.51 35.03 -5.25
N ALA A 209 5.44 35.61 -5.77
CA ALA A 209 5.07 37.00 -5.51
C ALA A 209 4.53 37.22 -4.08
N ASP A 210 4.02 36.16 -3.46
CA ASP A 210 3.32 36.17 -2.18
C ASP A 210 4.08 35.31 -1.14
N SER A 211 4.39 35.91 0.01
CA SER A 211 5.09 35.24 1.11
C SER A 211 4.28 34.11 1.73
N GLY A 212 2.94 34.22 1.77
CA GLY A 212 2.08 33.15 2.30
C GLY A 212 2.06 31.90 1.41
N GLN A 213 2.13 32.10 0.10
CA GLN A 213 2.25 31.00 -0.87
C GLN A 213 3.62 30.34 -0.79
N ALA A 214 4.69 31.12 -0.63
CA ALA A 214 6.02 30.59 -0.43
C ALA A 214 6.10 29.70 0.83
N GLU A 215 5.45 30.10 1.92
CA GLU A 215 5.37 29.29 3.14
C GLU A 215 4.55 28.00 2.92
N THR A 216 3.38 28.10 2.28
CA THR A 216 2.53 26.93 1.98
C THR A 216 3.29 25.91 1.14
N LEU A 217 3.98 26.36 0.08
CA LEU A 217 4.83 25.52 -0.77
C LEU A 217 5.95 24.86 0.04
N ALA A 218 6.61 25.60 0.94
CA ALA A 218 7.67 25.04 1.79
C ALA A 218 7.13 23.93 2.72
N ARG A 219 5.93 24.12 3.30
CA ARG A 219 5.27 23.11 4.14
C ARG A 219 4.87 21.88 3.35
N VAL A 220 4.24 22.06 2.18
CA VAL A 220 3.88 20.94 1.29
C VAL A 220 5.12 20.14 0.93
N ARG A 221 6.22 20.79 0.51
CA ARG A 221 7.49 20.10 0.22
C ARG A 221 8.04 19.32 1.42
N GLN A 222 7.98 19.90 2.62
CA GLN A 222 8.41 19.22 3.84
C GLN A 222 7.59 17.93 4.07
N PHE A 223 6.26 18.02 4.00
CA PHE A 223 5.38 16.89 4.25
C PHE A 223 5.46 15.82 3.15
N THR A 224 5.54 16.23 1.88
CA THR A 224 5.72 15.29 0.75
C THR A 224 7.04 14.53 0.88
N ARG A 225 8.13 15.15 1.32
CA ARG A 225 9.40 14.44 1.56
C ARG A 225 9.32 13.44 2.70
N ALA A 226 8.58 13.77 3.76
CA ALA A 226 8.33 12.83 4.86
C ALA A 226 7.55 11.60 4.36
N ALA A 227 6.49 11.82 3.57
CA ALA A 227 5.73 10.76 2.93
C ALA A 227 6.59 9.91 1.98
N LEU A 228 7.39 10.56 1.12
CA LEU A 228 8.28 9.89 0.19
C LEU A 228 9.30 9.00 0.92
N SER A 229 9.88 9.49 2.01
CA SER A 229 10.79 8.69 2.84
C SER A 229 10.10 7.47 3.44
N GLN A 230 8.85 7.60 3.90
CA GLN A 230 8.06 6.50 4.43
C GLN A 230 7.78 5.44 3.36
N PHE A 231 7.37 5.85 2.16
CA PHE A 231 7.11 4.93 1.06
C PHE A 231 8.38 4.23 0.59
N ARG A 232 9.48 4.97 0.39
CA ARG A 232 10.78 4.38 0.00
C ARG A 232 11.23 3.32 1.00
N HIS A 233 11.19 3.63 2.29
CA HIS A 233 11.55 2.66 3.32
C HIS A 233 10.72 1.37 3.24
N ARG A 234 9.42 1.50 2.97
CA ARG A 234 8.52 0.34 2.85
C ARG A 234 8.82 -0.53 1.62
N PHE A 235 9.17 0.09 0.49
CA PHE A 235 9.61 -0.64 -0.70
C PHE A 235 11.01 -1.24 -0.52
N GLU A 236 11.93 -0.54 0.13
CA GLU A 236 13.28 -1.04 0.46
C GLU A 236 13.22 -2.24 1.40
N GLU A 237 12.33 -2.23 2.41
CA GLU A 237 12.10 -3.38 3.30
C GLU A 237 11.62 -4.60 2.50
N GLN A 238 10.70 -4.39 1.55
CA GLN A 238 10.26 -5.45 0.65
C GLN A 238 11.42 -5.98 -0.20
N ASP A 239 12.21 -5.09 -0.78
CA ASP A 239 13.31 -5.43 -1.66
C ASP A 239 14.41 -6.21 -0.91
N ALA A 240 14.66 -5.86 0.35
CA ALA A 240 15.56 -6.60 1.23
C ALA A 240 15.05 -8.03 1.50
N GLN A 241 13.76 -8.20 1.78
CA GLN A 241 13.17 -9.54 1.98
C GLN A 241 13.22 -10.40 0.70
N ILE A 242 13.03 -9.79 -0.47
CA ILE A 242 13.21 -10.48 -1.76
C ILE A 242 14.66 -10.93 -1.96
N GLY A 243 15.63 -10.13 -1.49
CA GLY A 243 17.05 -10.49 -1.51
C GLY A 243 17.38 -11.80 -0.79
N GLU A 244 16.54 -12.21 0.15
CA GLU A 244 16.63 -13.50 0.84
C GLU A 244 15.82 -14.60 0.13
N VAL A 245 15.89 -14.68 -1.20
CA VAL A 245 15.02 -15.53 -2.05
C VAL A 245 14.93 -16.99 -1.61
N MET A 246 16.03 -17.59 -1.12
CA MET A 246 16.03 -18.98 -0.65
C MET A 246 15.28 -19.15 0.68
N ALA A 247 15.33 -18.16 1.57
CA ALA A 247 14.51 -18.16 2.77
C ALA A 247 13.03 -17.98 2.41
N ALA A 248 12.74 -17.12 1.43
CA ALA A 248 11.40 -16.91 0.90
C ALA A 248 10.80 -18.18 0.31
N LEU A 249 11.54 -18.90 -0.53
CA LEU A 249 11.09 -20.15 -1.15
C LEU A 249 10.88 -21.28 -0.13
N ARG A 250 11.70 -21.33 0.93
CA ARG A 250 11.56 -22.29 2.03
C ARG A 250 10.32 -22.02 2.88
N HIS A 251 10.00 -20.75 3.12
CA HIS A 251 8.89 -20.31 3.97
C HIS A 251 7.84 -19.52 3.18
N ILE A 252 7.37 -20.11 2.09
CA ILE A 252 6.54 -19.43 1.08
C ILE A 252 5.24 -18.85 1.64
N GLU A 253 4.55 -19.55 2.55
CA GLU A 253 3.29 -19.07 3.14
C GLU A 253 3.51 -17.84 4.03
N SER A 254 4.57 -17.87 4.85
CA SER A 254 4.94 -16.72 5.70
C SER A 254 5.31 -15.52 4.85
N HIS A 255 6.08 -15.72 3.78
CA HIS A 255 6.45 -14.65 2.85
C HIS A 255 5.25 -14.13 2.08
N ARG A 256 4.35 -14.99 1.62
CA ARG A 256 3.09 -14.59 0.97
C ARG A 256 2.26 -13.69 1.89
N ASN A 257 2.11 -14.07 3.16
CA ASN A 257 1.38 -13.25 4.14
C ASN A 257 2.06 -11.90 4.38
N PHE A 258 3.39 -11.87 4.44
CA PHE A 258 4.16 -10.63 4.55
C PHE A 258 3.95 -9.72 3.31
N ILE A 259 4.06 -10.28 2.10
CA ILE A 259 3.85 -9.55 0.84
C ILE A 259 2.43 -8.98 0.80
N ARG A 260 1.41 -9.77 1.17
CA ARG A 260 0.00 -9.34 1.20
C ARG A 260 -0.23 -8.22 2.22
N ALA A 261 0.31 -8.34 3.43
CA ALA A 261 0.21 -7.27 4.42
C ALA A 261 0.87 -5.97 3.94
N ASN A 262 1.99 -6.06 3.23
CA ASN A 262 2.64 -4.90 2.63
C ASN A 262 1.83 -4.31 1.47
N ARG A 263 1.35 -5.16 0.55
CA ARG A 263 0.45 -4.80 -0.54
C ARG A 263 -0.77 -4.06 -0.02
N ASP A 264 -1.43 -4.58 1.00
CA ASP A 264 -2.66 -4.00 1.53
C ASP A 264 -2.38 -2.64 2.15
N TRP A 265 -1.29 -2.49 2.91
CA TRP A 265 -0.87 -1.18 3.43
C TRP A 265 -0.56 -0.16 2.32
N LEU A 266 0.19 -0.57 1.30
CA LEU A 266 0.55 0.26 0.15
C LEU A 266 -0.69 0.63 -0.69
N TYR A 267 -1.61 -0.30 -0.88
CA TYR A 267 -2.84 -0.07 -1.64
C TYR A 267 -3.75 0.92 -0.92
N ARG A 268 -3.94 0.77 0.39
CA ARG A 268 -4.67 1.74 1.22
C ARG A 268 -4.07 3.14 1.12
N SER A 269 -2.74 3.22 1.23
CA SER A 269 -2.01 4.48 1.04
C SER A 269 -2.21 5.06 -0.36
N GLN A 270 -2.10 4.23 -1.40
CA GLN A 270 -2.29 4.65 -2.79
C GLN A 270 -3.70 5.22 -3.02
N ARG A 271 -4.74 4.55 -2.54
CA ARG A 271 -6.12 5.02 -2.67
C ARG A 271 -6.35 6.37 -2.00
N ALA A 272 -5.79 6.58 -0.80
CA ALA A 272 -5.90 7.85 -0.10
C ALA A 272 -5.19 8.99 -0.86
N TRP A 273 -4.06 8.69 -1.52
CA TRP A 273 -3.27 9.65 -2.29
C TRP A 273 -3.81 9.89 -3.71
N ASP A 274 -4.54 8.95 -4.28
CA ASP A 274 -4.92 8.95 -5.70
C ASP A 274 -5.62 10.25 -6.16
N PRO A 275 -6.59 10.82 -5.42
CA PRO A 275 -7.24 12.07 -5.85
C PRO A 275 -6.28 13.27 -5.92
N ILE A 276 -5.28 13.31 -5.02
CA ILE A 276 -4.26 14.36 -5.01
C ILE A 276 -3.25 14.11 -6.12
N LEU A 277 -2.77 12.87 -6.28
CA LEU A 277 -1.81 12.51 -7.32
C LEU A 277 -2.39 12.71 -8.72
N ALA A 278 -3.66 12.38 -8.96
CA ALA A 278 -4.33 12.59 -10.24
C ALA A 278 -4.35 14.08 -10.62
N ALA A 279 -4.67 14.95 -9.66
CA ALA A 279 -4.62 16.40 -9.89
C ALA A 279 -3.20 16.90 -10.16
N TRP A 280 -2.18 16.31 -9.54
CA TRP A 280 -0.77 16.65 -9.79
C TRP A 280 -0.24 16.11 -11.11
N ASP A 281 -0.73 14.99 -11.62
CA ASP A 281 -0.30 14.43 -12.90
C ASP A 281 -0.66 15.39 -14.05
N GLU A 282 -1.87 15.94 -14.03
CA GLU A 282 -2.39 16.88 -15.02
C GLU A 282 -1.83 18.31 -14.87
N ALA A 283 -1.37 18.68 -13.67
CA ALA A 283 -0.93 20.04 -13.39
C ALA A 283 0.47 20.35 -13.96
N GLU A 284 0.61 21.52 -14.58
CA GLU A 284 1.89 22.10 -14.97
C GLU A 284 2.45 23.01 -13.85
N PRO A 285 3.78 23.04 -13.60
CA PRO A 285 4.38 23.80 -12.51
C PRO A 285 4.48 25.31 -12.82
N VAL A 286 3.34 25.96 -13.03
CA VAL A 286 3.20 27.39 -13.32
C VAL A 286 2.57 28.11 -12.10
N PRO A 287 3.06 29.27 -11.66
CA PRO A 287 2.53 29.99 -10.49
C PRO A 287 1.24 30.76 -10.85
N ASP A 288 0.15 30.03 -11.07
CA ASP A 288 -1.18 30.59 -11.37
C ASP A 288 -2.20 30.32 -10.26
N GLU A 289 -3.47 30.65 -10.48
CA GLU A 289 -4.54 30.40 -9.51
C GLU A 289 -4.85 28.92 -9.33
N ALA A 290 -4.78 28.12 -10.39
CA ALA A 290 -5.02 26.69 -10.33
C ALA A 290 -3.98 25.99 -9.44
N MET A 291 -2.71 26.35 -9.61
CA MET A 291 -1.60 25.85 -8.79
C MET A 291 -1.73 26.27 -7.33
N ARG A 292 -2.16 27.51 -7.05
CA ARG A 292 -2.42 27.97 -5.68
C ARG A 292 -3.48 27.13 -4.99
N ASN A 293 -4.59 26.85 -5.69
CA ASN A 293 -5.66 26.00 -5.18
C ASN A 293 -5.20 24.55 -4.98
N LEU A 294 -4.40 24.02 -5.91
CA LEU A 294 -3.82 22.68 -5.79
C LEU A 294 -2.87 22.57 -4.59
N LEU A 295 -2.02 23.57 -4.36
CA LEU A 295 -1.13 23.62 -3.19
C LEU A 295 -1.91 23.66 -1.88
N ALA A 296 -2.97 24.47 -1.79
CA ALA A 296 -3.82 24.53 -0.60
C ALA A 296 -4.51 23.18 -0.32
N ARG A 297 -5.08 22.55 -1.35
CA ARG A 297 -5.69 21.21 -1.24
C ARG A 297 -4.67 20.16 -0.79
N THR A 298 -3.47 20.20 -1.38
CA THR A 298 -2.37 19.30 -1.02
C THR A 298 -1.93 19.52 0.43
N TYR A 299 -1.83 20.77 0.88
CA TYR A 299 -1.52 21.08 2.27
C TYR A 299 -2.57 20.51 3.23
N HIS A 300 -3.86 20.71 2.95
CA HIS A 300 -4.94 20.16 3.78
C HIS A 300 -4.94 18.64 3.82
N PHE A 301 -4.58 17.98 2.73
CA PHE A 301 -4.40 16.53 2.69
C PHE A 301 -3.20 16.06 3.53
N LEU A 302 -2.07 16.76 3.44
CA LEU A 302 -0.81 16.34 4.07
C LEU A 302 -0.71 16.72 5.54
N ALA A 303 -1.25 17.88 5.95
CA ALA A 303 -1.05 18.40 7.30
C ALA A 303 -1.55 17.44 8.40
N PRO A 304 -2.77 16.86 8.32
CA PRO A 304 -3.22 15.89 9.33
C PRO A 304 -2.37 14.62 9.38
N ARG A 305 -1.69 14.27 8.28
CA ARG A 305 -0.94 13.01 8.11
C ARG A 305 0.53 13.12 8.49
N TYR A 306 1.16 14.28 8.25
CA TYR A 306 2.61 14.44 8.31
C TYR A 306 3.08 15.66 9.10
N MET A 307 2.17 16.45 9.66
CA MET A 307 2.57 17.55 10.54
C MET A 307 3.22 16.98 11.80
N PRO A 308 4.47 17.38 12.14
CA PRO A 308 5.10 16.93 13.37
C PRO A 308 4.28 17.38 14.57
N THR A 309 3.77 16.45 15.36
CA THR A 309 3.22 16.77 16.68
C THR A 309 4.37 17.22 17.56
N THR A 310 4.37 18.48 17.93
CA THR A 310 5.27 18.97 18.98
C THR A 310 4.76 18.40 20.30
N GLU A 311 5.26 17.23 20.69
CA GLU A 311 5.05 16.74 22.06
C GLU A 311 5.77 17.72 22.99
N TRP A 312 4.99 18.56 23.67
CA TRP A 312 5.49 19.34 24.79
C TRP A 312 5.90 18.36 25.88
N VAL A 313 7.18 18.01 25.94
CA VAL A 313 7.74 17.21 27.03
C VAL A 313 7.68 18.10 28.28
N SER A 314 6.62 17.94 29.05
CA SER A 314 6.52 18.49 30.40
C SER A 314 7.70 17.95 31.22
N THR A 315 8.65 18.83 31.58
CA THR A 315 9.86 18.53 32.36
C THR A 315 9.60 18.04 33.79
N LEU A 316 8.34 17.79 34.16
CA LEU A 316 7.91 17.41 35.51
C LEU A 316 7.43 15.95 35.65
N ARG A 317 7.73 15.03 34.72
CA ARG A 317 7.45 13.59 34.93
C ARG A 317 8.65 12.71 34.60
N PRO A 318 9.01 11.74 35.48
CA PRO A 318 10.03 10.76 35.16
C PRO A 318 9.56 9.89 33.99
N PRO A 319 10.50 9.42 33.15
CA PRO A 319 10.19 8.76 31.90
C PRO A 319 9.44 7.43 32.16
N LYS A 320 8.18 7.36 31.72
CA LYS A 320 7.52 6.07 31.55
C LYS A 320 8.12 5.37 30.33
N GLN A 321 8.46 4.09 30.49
CA GLN A 321 8.96 3.23 29.43
C GLN A 321 8.12 3.37 28.16
N LYS A 322 8.82 3.50 27.02
CA LYS A 322 8.24 3.55 25.68
C LYS A 322 7.41 2.30 25.45
N ALA A 323 6.08 2.42 25.52
CA ALA A 323 5.21 1.50 24.83
C ALA A 323 5.35 1.80 23.35
N VAL A 324 5.94 0.87 22.59
CA VAL A 324 5.90 0.88 21.13
C VAL A 324 4.43 0.74 20.73
N ARG A 325 3.78 1.89 20.53
CA ARG A 325 2.43 1.95 20.01
C ARG A 325 2.59 1.85 18.50
N GLY A 326 2.52 0.62 17.99
CA GLY A 326 2.32 0.39 16.57
C GLY A 326 1.00 1.03 16.18
N MET A 327 1.06 2.22 15.62
CA MET A 327 -0.06 2.80 14.90
C MET A 327 -0.07 2.13 13.52
N VAL A 328 -0.98 1.17 13.40
CA VAL A 328 -1.55 0.77 12.12
C VAL A 328 -2.28 2.02 11.61
N TRP A 329 -1.73 2.64 10.57
CA TRP A 329 -2.43 3.55 9.68
C TRP A 329 -2.81 2.71 8.45
#